data_AF-A0A2I0VNH3-F1
#
_entry.id   AF-A0A2I0VNH3-F1
#
_cell.length_a   1.000
_cell.length_b   1.000
_cell.length_c   1.000
_cell.angle_alpha   90.00
_cell.angle_beta   90.00
_cell.angle_gamma   90.00
#
_symmetry.space_group_name_H-M   'P 1'
#
loop_
_entity.id
_entity.type
_entity.pdbx_description
1 polymer ?
#
loop_
_entity_poly.entity_id
_entity_poly.type
_entity_poly.pdbx_seq_one_letter_code
_entity_poly.pdbx_strand_id
1 'polypeptide(L)'
;MPLGTRVHIEVNENNVPSNISESVLLGSYLGVIARDPVLAPLSFPDWRNKGLYPFKKKMLAEVESKFAFPGHIRHWILQSL
;
A
#
# COMPACT_ATOMS: atom_id res chain seq x y z
N MET A 1 5.52 11.98 11.50
CA MET A 1 5.36 12.89 10.35
C MET A 1 4.33 13.95 10.70
N PRO A 2 4.53 15.22 10.30
CA PRO A 2 3.52 16.26 10.49
C PRO A 2 2.21 15.89 9.79
N LEU A 3 1.09 16.38 10.32
CA LEU A 3 -0.22 16.24 9.67
C LEU A 3 -0.15 16.86 8.26
N GLY A 4 -0.37 16.08 7.21
CA GLY A 4 -0.43 16.55 5.83
C GLY A 4 0.84 16.36 4.98
N THR A 5 1.97 15.92 5.56
CA THR A 5 3.16 15.56 4.76
C THR A 5 3.11 14.09 4.37
N ARG A 6 3.08 13.80 3.06
CA ARG A 6 3.17 12.45 2.50
C ARG A 6 4.60 12.17 2.04
N VAL A 7 5.07 10.92 2.22
CA VAL A 7 6.34 10.43 1.65
C VAL A 7 6.18 10.32 0.14
N HIS A 8 7.02 11.00 -0.63
CA HIS A 8 6.99 10.88 -2.08
C HIS A 8 7.70 9.61 -2.54
N ILE A 9 7.04 8.82 -3.38
CA ILE A 9 7.59 7.60 -3.97
C ILE A 9 7.81 7.88 -5.45
N GLU A 10 9.07 7.81 -5.86
CA GLU A 10 9.45 7.81 -7.27
C GLU A 10 9.31 6.42 -7.85
N VAL A 11 9.02 6.34 -9.14
CA VAL A 11 8.85 5.06 -9.85
C VAL A 11 9.73 5.06 -11.09
N ASN A 12 10.31 3.91 -11.40
CA ASN A 12 11.09 3.71 -12.62
C ASN A 12 10.19 3.40 -13.84
N GLU A 13 10.82 3.19 -15.00
CA GLU A 13 10.16 2.79 -16.26
C GLU A 13 9.33 1.50 -16.17
N ASN A 14 9.59 0.66 -15.17
CA ASN A 14 8.84 -0.57 -14.91
C ASN A 14 7.69 -0.36 -13.91
N ASN A 15 7.39 0.88 -13.52
CA ASN A 15 6.38 1.25 -12.53
C ASN A 15 6.66 0.68 -11.12
N VAL A 16 7.94 0.47 -10.79
CA VAL A 16 8.38 -0.02 -9.48
C VAL A 16 8.99 1.15 -8.69
N PRO A 17 8.72 1.26 -7.37
CA PRO A 17 9.37 2.24 -6.50
C PRO A 17 10.90 2.24 -6.66
N SER A 18 11.50 3.42 -6.90
CA SER A 18 12.91 3.55 -7.29
C SER A 18 13.77 4.32 -6.29
N ASN A 19 13.18 5.19 -5.46
CA ASN A 19 13.92 5.89 -4.41
C ASN A 19 14.10 4.98 -3.19
N ILE A 20 15.34 4.57 -2.91
CA ILE A 20 15.65 3.46 -1.99
C ILE A 20 15.07 3.69 -0.59
N SER A 21 15.35 4.83 0.03
CA SER A 21 14.95 5.10 1.42
C SER A 21 13.42 5.09 1.60
N GLU A 22 12.70 5.75 0.71
CA GLU A 22 11.25 5.85 0.75
C GLU A 22 10.58 4.54 0.33
N SER A 23 11.18 3.78 -0.60
CA SER A 23 10.72 2.45 -0.99
C SER A 23 10.82 1.45 0.17
N VAL A 24 11.90 1.53 0.96
CA VAL A 24 12.04 0.71 2.19
C VAL A 24 10.99 1.09 3.24
N LEU A 25 10.71 2.38 3.40
CA LEU A 25 9.64 2.85 4.29
C LEU A 25 8.26 2.38 3.82
N LEU A 26 7.98 2.46 2.52
CA LEU A 26 6.76 1.96 1.92
C LEU A 26 6.61 0.46 2.17
N GLY A 27 7.62 -0.34 1.84
CA GLY A 27 7.58 -1.80 2.05
C GLY A 27 7.37 -2.19 3.51
N SER A 28 8.04 -1.50 4.44
CA SER A 28 7.85 -1.71 5.87
C SER A 28 6.41 -1.41 6.31
N TYR A 29 5.83 -0.32 5.80
CA TYR A 29 4.48 0.08 6.13
C TYR A 29 3.41 -0.83 5.51
N LEU A 30 3.62 -1.30 4.27
CA LEU A 30 2.76 -2.33 3.66
C LEU A 30 2.73 -3.59 4.53
N GLY A 31 3.89 -4.02 5.05
CA GLY A 31 3.98 -5.13 6.00
C GLY A 31 3.28 -4.89 7.34
N VAL A 32 3.07 -3.64 7.77
CA VAL A 32 2.25 -3.31 8.96
C VAL A 32 0.77 -3.45 8.61
N ILE A 33 0.33 -2.86 7.50
CA ILE A 33 -1.06 -2.90 7.05
C ILE A 33 -1.51 -4.35 6.80
N ALA A 34 -0.68 -5.18 6.17
CA ALA A 34 -0.98 -6.58 5.89
C ALA A 34 -1.20 -7.44 7.15
N ARG A 35 -0.76 -6.96 8.33
CA ARG A 35 -0.92 -7.64 9.62
C ARG A 35 -2.01 -7.03 10.50
N ASP A 36 -2.61 -5.92 10.10
CA ASP A 36 -3.70 -5.30 10.85
C ASP A 36 -5.02 -6.06 10.57
N PRO A 37 -5.63 -6.74 11.54
CA PRO A 37 -6.85 -7.53 11.31
C PRO A 37 -8.08 -6.67 10.95
N VAL A 38 -8.05 -5.36 11.17
CA VAL A 38 -9.12 -4.43 10.75
C VAL A 38 -9.04 -4.16 9.25
N LEU A 39 -7.81 -4.14 8.70
CA LEU A 39 -7.53 -3.87 7.29
C LEU A 39 -7.37 -5.16 6.47
N ALA A 40 -6.77 -6.19 7.04
CA ALA A 40 -6.50 -7.51 6.47
C ALA A 40 -7.18 -8.61 7.32
N PRO A 41 -8.51 -8.76 7.24
CA PRO A 41 -9.26 -9.71 8.05
C PRO A 41 -8.89 -11.17 7.76
N LEU A 42 -8.55 -11.91 8.82
CA LEU A 42 -8.15 -13.33 8.76
C LEU A 42 -9.26 -14.28 8.29
N SER A 43 -10.52 -13.83 8.28
CA SER A 43 -11.65 -14.61 7.78
C SER A 43 -11.59 -14.87 6.27
N PHE A 44 -10.70 -14.19 5.55
CA PHE A 44 -10.48 -14.37 4.11
C PHE A 44 -9.06 -14.90 3.87
N PRO A 45 -8.87 -16.23 3.78
CA PRO A 45 -7.54 -16.82 3.62
C PRO A 45 -6.94 -16.62 2.21
N ASP A 46 -7.77 -16.26 1.22
CA ASP A 46 -7.34 -16.02 -0.16
C ASP A 46 -7.48 -14.54 -0.52
N TRP A 47 -6.36 -13.89 -0.85
CA TRP A 47 -6.31 -12.50 -1.30
C TRP A 47 -7.18 -12.23 -2.53
N ARG A 48 -7.42 -13.23 -3.38
CA ARG A 48 -8.25 -13.10 -4.59
C ARG A 48 -9.74 -13.10 -4.30
N ASN A 49 -10.15 -13.35 -3.05
CA ASN A 49 -11.55 -13.37 -2.67
C ASN A 49 -12.20 -11.99 -2.89
N LYS A 50 -13.32 -11.96 -3.63
CA LYS A 50 -14.05 -10.71 -3.94
C LYS A 50 -14.60 -10.02 -2.69
N GLY A 51 -14.83 -10.75 -1.60
CA GLY A 51 -15.23 -10.21 -0.31
C GLY A 51 -14.17 -9.28 0.32
N LEU A 52 -12.90 -9.38 -0.12
CA LEU A 52 -11.83 -8.48 0.31
C LEU A 52 -11.85 -7.11 -0.38
N TYR A 53 -12.62 -6.89 -1.45
CA TYR A 53 -12.56 -5.62 -2.19
C TYR A 53 -12.77 -4.35 -1.34
N PRO A 54 -13.71 -4.30 -0.38
CA PRO A 54 -13.83 -3.15 0.51
C PRO A 54 -12.58 -2.93 1.38
N PHE A 55 -11.94 -4.01 1.81
CA PHE A 55 -10.71 -3.99 2.62
C PHE A 55 -9.51 -3.53 1.80
N LYS A 56 -9.35 -4.02 0.57
CA LYS A 56 -8.32 -3.54 -0.38
C LYS A 56 -8.43 -2.04 -0.63
N LYS A 57 -9.65 -1.51 -0.78
CA LYS A 57 -9.87 -0.06 -0.92
C LYS A 57 -9.46 0.71 0.33
N LYS A 58 -9.77 0.20 1.52
CA LYS A 58 -9.34 0.81 2.80
C LYS A 58 -7.83 0.77 2.96
N MET A 59 -7.19 -0.36 2.68
CA MET A 59 -5.72 -0.49 2.70
C MET A 59 -5.07 0.50 1.75
N LEU A 60 -5.56 0.61 0.52
CA LEU A 60 -5.03 1.59 -0.45
C LEU A 60 -5.18 3.02 0.04
N ALA A 61 -6.36 3.38 0.58
CA ALA A 61 -6.59 4.72 1.14
C ALA A 61 -5.66 5.02 2.34
N GLU A 62 -5.39 4.01 3.19
CA GLU A 62 -4.45 4.14 4.30
C GLU A 62 -3.02 4.39 3.79
N VAL A 63 -2.57 3.66 2.76
CA VAL A 63 -1.27 3.92 2.11
C VAL A 63 -1.23 5.31 1.49
N GLU A 64 -2.27 5.72 0.75
CA GLU A 64 -2.37 7.07 0.14
C GLU A 64 -2.44 8.20 1.17
N SER A 65 -2.81 7.90 2.43
CA SER A 65 -2.79 8.88 3.51
C SER A 65 -1.36 9.23 3.96
N LYS A 66 -0.41 8.30 3.80
CA LYS A 66 0.99 8.43 4.23
C LYS A 66 1.97 8.62 3.08
N PHE A 67 1.66 8.09 1.90
CA PHE A 67 2.54 8.07 0.73
C PHE A 67 1.87 8.74 -0.45
N ALA A 68 2.65 9.50 -1.22
CA ALA A 68 2.26 10.07 -2.50
C ALA A 68 3.00 9.31 -3.60
N PHE A 69 2.24 8.72 -4.52
CA PHE A 69 2.76 7.96 -5.64
C PHE A 69 1.86 8.12 -6.88
N PRO A 70 2.37 7.85 -8.09
CA PRO A 70 1.56 7.90 -9.30
C PRO A 70 0.39 6.91 -9.26
N GLY A 71 -0.79 7.35 -9.71
CA GLY A 71 -2.01 6.53 -9.64
C GLY A 71 -1.93 5.19 -10.38
N HIS A 72 -1.06 5.06 -11.39
CA HIS A 72 -0.88 3.82 -12.14
C HIS A 72 -0.19 2.71 -11.32
N ILE A 73 0.53 3.03 -10.24
CA ILE A 73 1.16 2.00 -9.37
C ILE A 73 0.21 1.45 -8.30
N ARG A 74 -1.03 1.94 -8.19
CA ARG A 74 -2.02 1.44 -7.21
C ARG A 74 -2.20 -0.08 -7.29
N HIS A 75 -2.13 -0.63 -8.51
CA HIS A 75 -2.21 -2.07 -8.72
C HIS A 75 -1.01 -2.80 -8.11
N TRP A 76 0.20 -2.28 -8.31
CA TRP A 76 1.44 -2.82 -7.73
C TRP A 76 1.41 -2.79 -6.19
N ILE A 77 0.90 -1.70 -5.60
CA ILE A 77 0.72 -1.58 -4.15
C ILE A 77 -0.18 -2.69 -3.61
N LEU A 78 -1.33 -2.93 -4.25
CA LEU A 78 -2.27 -3.99 -3.85
C LEU A 78 -1.77 -5.40 -4.15
N GLN A 79 -0.83 -5.58 -5.08
CA GLN A 79 -0.17 -6.88 -5.33
C GLN A 79 0.94 -7.18 -4.32
N SER A 80 1.48 -6.13 -3.68
CA SER A 80 2.56 -6.22 -2.69
C SER A 80 2.04 -6.39 -1.26
N LEU A 81 0.72 -6.43 -1.07
CA LEU A 81 0.00 -6.69 0.18
C LEU A 81 -0.49 -8.15 0.26
#